data_AF-A0A1J5FEC5-F1
#
_entry.id   AF-A0A1J5FEC5-F1
#
_cell.length_a   1.000
_cell.length_b   1.000
_cell.length_c   1.000
_cell.angle_alpha   90.00
_cell.angle_beta   90.00
_cell.angle_gamma   90.00
#
_symmetry.space_group_name_H-M   'P 1'
#
loop_
_entity.id
_entity.type
_entity.pdbx_description
1 polymer ?
#
loop_
_entity_poly.entity_id
_entity_poly.type
_entity_poly.pdbx_seq_one_letter_code
_entity_poly.pdbx_strand_id
1 'polypeptide(L)'
;MNKFNFFVLVGLFSAISFSQSKIEEDIQSSFTNAKKGIYWALTNIPAKKTKIEYDLITDDKLIASIKLTKVINGIKIESTGYNFSNEVTIKIFKSYDNLVKEGYLAEKPAEQEKVENE
;
A
#
# COMPACT_ATOMS: atom_id res chain seq x y z
N MET A 1 35.00 -3.07 37.38
CA MET A 1 33.70 -2.43 37.07
C MET A 1 32.70 -2.83 38.14
N ASN A 2 32.12 -1.88 38.87
CA ASN A 2 31.25 -2.19 40.02
C ASN A 2 30.02 -2.96 39.53
N LYS A 3 29.60 -4.04 40.22
CA LYS A 3 28.45 -4.88 39.78
C LYS A 3 27.19 -4.04 39.51
N PHE A 4 27.01 -2.96 40.28
CA PHE A 4 25.95 -1.96 40.09
C PHE A 4 26.01 -1.23 38.73
N ASN A 5 27.21 -0.81 38.29
CA ASN A 5 27.39 -0.14 36.99
C ASN A 5 27.14 -1.09 35.79
N PHE A 6 27.35 -2.39 35.97
CA PHE A 6 27.04 -3.39 34.95
C PHE A 6 25.53 -3.56 34.77
N PHE A 7 24.75 -3.62 35.86
CA PHE A 7 23.29 -3.72 35.77
C PHE A 7 22.63 -2.46 35.17
N VAL A 8 23.16 -1.27 35.48
CA VAL A 8 22.69 -0.01 34.86
C VAL A 8 22.96 0.00 33.35
N LEU A 9 24.13 -0.49 32.92
CA LEU A 9 24.48 -0.54 31.49
C LEU A 9 23.58 -1.53 30.72
N VAL A 10 23.28 -2.71 31.29
CA VAL A 10 22.38 -3.70 30.67
C VAL A 10 20.94 -3.17 30.57
N GLY A 11 20.46 -2.44 31.59
CA GLY A 11 19.14 -1.80 31.56
C GLY A 11 19.02 -0.76 30.43
N LEU A 12 20.06 0.07 30.22
CA LEU A 12 20.07 1.07 29.15
C LEU A 12 20.06 0.45 27.74
N PHE A 13 20.76 -0.67 27.52
CA PHE A 13 20.71 -1.38 26.23
C PHE A 13 19.32 -1.94 25.92
N SER A 14 18.58 -2.43 26.93
CA SER A 14 17.25 -3.01 26.73
C SER A 14 16.18 -2.00 26.31
N ALA A 15 16.26 -0.76 26.81
CA ALA A 15 15.30 0.30 26.48
C ALA A 15 15.42 0.79 25.02
N ILE A 16 16.63 0.76 24.46
CA ILE A 16 16.89 1.17 23.07
C ILE A 16 16.28 0.16 22.09
N SER A 17 16.34 -1.14 22.40
CA SER A 17 15.74 -2.19 21.57
C SER A 17 14.21 -2.11 21.50
N PHE A 18 13.55 -1.71 22.60
CA PHE A 18 12.09 -1.58 22.64
C PHE A 18 11.56 -0.43 21.76
N SER A 19 12.24 0.72 21.76
CA SER A 19 11.82 1.86 20.93
C SER A 19 11.94 1.57 19.43
N GLN A 20 12.97 0.80 19.02
CA GLN A 20 13.15 0.41 17.63
C GLN A 20 12.07 -0.58 17.18
N SER A 21 11.71 -1.56 18.03
CA SER A 21 10.67 -2.53 17.67
C SER A 21 9.30 -1.89 17.50
N LYS A 22 8.99 -0.84 18.27
CA LYS A 22 7.70 -0.15 18.18
C LYS A 22 7.53 0.60 16.86
N ILE A 23 8.58 1.30 16.41
CA ILE A 23 8.57 1.99 15.11
C ILE A 23 8.38 0.97 13.97
N GLU A 24 9.11 -0.15 14.02
CA GLU A 24 8.99 -1.22 13.01
C GLU A 24 7.57 -1.79 12.95
N GLU A 25 6.95 -2.05 14.11
CA GLU A 25 5.56 -2.52 14.19
C GLU A 25 4.57 -1.52 13.57
N ASP A 26 4.75 -0.22 13.84
CA ASP A 26 3.85 0.80 13.32
C ASP A 26 4.02 1.01 11.79
N ILE A 27 5.25 0.89 11.28
CA ILE A 27 5.54 0.86 9.84
C ILE A 27 4.88 -0.37 9.20
N GLN A 28 5.04 -1.54 9.81
CA GLN A 28 4.47 -2.79 9.29
C GLN A 28 2.93 -2.76 9.28
N SER A 29 2.33 -2.10 10.26
CA SER A 29 0.88 -1.85 10.31
C SER A 29 0.43 -0.94 9.17
N SER A 30 1.14 0.16 8.92
CA SER A 30 0.89 1.08 7.80
C SER A 30 1.04 0.38 6.45
N PHE A 31 2.08 -0.45 6.29
CA PHE A 31 2.30 -1.27 5.10
C PHE A 31 1.16 -2.28 4.88
N THR A 32 0.67 -2.91 5.95
CA THR A 32 -0.47 -3.81 5.88
C THR A 32 -1.74 -3.10 5.42
N ASN A 33 -1.98 -1.88 5.90
CA ASN A 33 -3.10 -1.07 5.44
C ASN A 33 -2.95 -0.63 3.98
N ALA A 34 -1.74 -0.25 3.55
CA ALA A 34 -1.47 0.06 2.15
C ALA A 34 -1.76 -1.13 1.22
N LYS A 35 -1.40 -2.36 1.63
CA LYS A 35 -1.74 -3.57 0.88
C LYS A 35 -3.25 -3.77 0.72
N LYS A 36 -4.03 -3.51 1.78
CA LYS A 36 -5.51 -3.58 1.69
C LYS A 36 -6.04 -2.63 0.61
N GLY A 37 -5.51 -1.41 0.54
CA GLY A 37 -5.88 -0.45 -0.50
C GLY A 37 -5.48 -0.91 -1.91
N ILE A 38 -4.31 -1.55 -2.08
CA ILE A 38 -3.94 -2.18 -3.36
C ILE A 38 -4.94 -3.26 -3.78
N TYR A 39 -5.31 -4.18 -2.88
CA TYR A 39 -6.26 -5.25 -3.20
C TYR A 39 -7.65 -4.71 -3.51
N TRP A 40 -8.10 -3.69 -2.76
CA TRP A 40 -9.34 -3.00 -3.05
C TRP A 40 -9.30 -2.36 -4.45
N ALA A 41 -8.21 -1.67 -4.79
CA ALA A 41 -8.09 -1.01 -6.10
C ALA A 41 -8.11 -2.00 -7.27
N LEU A 42 -7.42 -3.14 -7.14
CA LEU A 42 -7.39 -4.19 -8.16
C LEU A 42 -8.76 -4.85 -8.38
N THR A 43 -9.59 -4.93 -7.35
CA THR A 43 -10.95 -5.49 -7.45
C THR A 43 -12.01 -4.47 -7.87
N ASN A 44 -11.66 -3.18 -7.90
CA ASN A 44 -12.57 -2.06 -8.21
C ASN A 44 -12.08 -1.23 -9.41
N ILE A 45 -11.39 -1.87 -10.37
CA ILE A 45 -10.92 -1.20 -11.58
C ILE A 45 -12.14 -0.74 -12.40
N PRO A 46 -12.30 0.57 -12.66
CA PRO A 46 -13.47 1.06 -13.38
C PRO A 46 -13.42 0.71 -14.86
N ALA A 47 -14.56 0.32 -15.42
CA ALA A 47 -14.69 0.13 -16.86
C ALA A 47 -14.41 1.43 -17.64
N LYS A 48 -14.96 2.58 -17.19
CA LYS A 48 -14.92 3.84 -17.97
C LYS A 48 -14.07 4.96 -17.37
N LYS A 49 -13.99 5.07 -16.03
CA LYS A 49 -13.27 6.18 -15.39
C LYS A 49 -11.76 6.04 -15.59
N THR A 50 -11.09 7.14 -15.93
CA THR A 50 -9.63 7.19 -16.07
C THR A 50 -8.92 7.29 -14.73
N LYS A 51 -9.62 7.74 -13.68
CA LYS A 51 -9.06 7.92 -12.34
C LYS A 51 -10.12 7.66 -11.27
N ILE A 52 -9.71 7.04 -10.17
CA ILE A 52 -10.48 6.91 -8.93
C ILE A 52 -9.58 7.31 -7.77
N GLU A 53 -10.15 8.06 -6.84
CA GLU A 53 -9.61 8.27 -5.51
C GLU A 53 -10.63 7.75 -4.49
N TYR A 54 -10.15 7.04 -3.48
CA TYR A 54 -11.01 6.42 -2.47
C TYR A 54 -10.28 6.27 -1.15
N ASP A 55 -10.96 6.62 -0.06
CA ASP A 55 -10.44 6.50 1.30
C ASP A 55 -11.11 5.32 2.01
N LEU A 56 -10.29 4.39 2.51
CA LEU A 56 -10.74 3.33 3.40
C LEU A 56 -10.69 3.86 4.83
N ILE A 57 -11.88 3.95 5.45
CA ILE A 57 -12.07 4.33 6.85
C ILE A 57 -12.57 3.11 7.62
N THR A 58 -12.01 2.85 8.80
CA THR A 58 -12.45 1.77 9.71
C THR A 58 -12.25 2.24 11.14
N ASP A 59 -13.22 1.98 12.01
CA ASP A 59 -13.21 2.41 13.42
C ASP A 59 -12.87 3.90 13.58
N ASP A 60 -13.56 4.74 12.81
CA ASP A 60 -13.39 6.20 12.75
C ASP A 60 -11.95 6.67 12.41
N LYS A 61 -11.15 5.80 11.78
CA LYS A 61 -9.77 6.10 11.36
C LYS A 61 -9.60 5.90 9.87
N LEU A 62 -8.91 6.85 9.22
CA LEU A 62 -8.39 6.66 7.87
C LEU A 62 -7.30 5.58 7.93
N ILE A 63 -7.55 4.42 7.31
CA ILE A 63 -6.57 3.33 7.27
C ILE A 63 -5.80 3.33 5.95
N ALA A 64 -6.42 3.75 4.83
CA ALA A 64 -5.70 3.90 3.57
C ALA A 64 -6.36 4.91 2.63
N SER A 65 -5.55 5.62 1.85
CA SER A 65 -5.98 6.46 0.73
C SER A 65 -5.46 5.87 -0.58
N ILE A 66 -6.36 5.66 -1.53
CA ILE A 66 -6.12 4.92 -2.76
C ILE A 66 -6.31 5.86 -3.93
N LYS A 67 -5.39 5.81 -4.88
CA LYS A 67 -5.48 6.48 -6.16
C LYS A 67 -5.17 5.49 -7.27
N LEU A 68 -6.19 5.14 -8.04
CA LEU A 68 -6.07 4.34 -9.26
C LEU A 68 -6.13 5.28 -10.45
N THR A 69 -5.19 5.14 -11.38
CA THR A 69 -5.14 5.90 -12.64
C THR A 69 -4.92 4.95 -13.80
N LYS A 70 -5.80 4.99 -14.81
CA LYS A 70 -5.57 4.34 -16.10
C LYS A 70 -4.46 5.09 -16.82
N VAL A 71 -3.51 4.32 -17.34
CA VAL A 71 -2.41 4.80 -18.16
C VAL A 71 -2.42 4.04 -19.48
N ILE A 72 -1.57 4.46 -20.41
CA ILE A 72 -1.37 3.69 -21.65
C ILE A 72 -0.93 2.27 -21.27
N ASN A 73 -1.64 1.28 -21.78
CA ASN A 73 -1.39 -0.16 -21.61
C ASN A 73 -1.55 -0.71 -20.20
N GLY A 74 -2.18 0.02 -19.29
CA GLY A 74 -2.48 -0.53 -17.96
C GLY A 74 -3.03 0.46 -16.96
N ILE A 75 -2.72 0.20 -15.70
CA ILE A 75 -3.09 1.04 -14.57
C ILE A 75 -1.88 1.30 -13.68
N LYS A 76 -1.91 2.45 -13.02
CA LYS A 76 -1.08 2.79 -11.88
C LYS A 76 -1.96 2.84 -10.64
N ILE A 77 -1.53 2.21 -9.56
CA ILE A 77 -2.19 2.26 -8.26
C ILE A 77 -1.21 2.82 -7.25
N GLU A 78 -1.61 3.88 -6.56
CA GLU A 78 -0.92 4.47 -5.41
C GLU A 78 -1.81 4.24 -4.19
N SER A 79 -1.35 3.50 -3.20
CA SER A 79 -2.08 3.27 -1.95
C SER A 79 -1.22 3.66 -0.76
N THR A 80 -1.64 4.70 -0.05
CA THR A 80 -1.01 5.17 1.18
C THR A 80 -1.75 4.58 2.36
N GLY A 81 -1.10 3.73 3.15
CA GLY A 81 -1.64 3.18 4.39
C GLY A 81 -1.17 3.97 5.61
N TYR A 82 -2.05 4.15 6.57
CA TYR A 82 -1.83 4.97 7.76
C TYR A 82 -1.87 4.14 9.04
N ASN A 83 -1.01 4.47 9.99
CA ASN A 83 -1.09 4.00 11.38
C ASN A 83 -0.38 5.01 12.32
N PHE A 84 -1.14 5.60 13.26
CA PHE A 84 -0.69 6.71 14.10
C PHE A 84 -0.10 7.85 13.26
N SER A 85 1.18 8.20 13.46
CA SER A 85 1.91 9.22 12.68
C SER A 85 2.71 8.63 11.51
N ASN A 86 2.54 7.34 11.22
CA ASN A 86 3.25 6.66 10.14
C ASN A 86 2.36 6.56 8.90
N GLU A 87 3.00 6.77 7.75
CA GLU A 87 2.40 6.56 6.45
C GLU A 87 3.35 5.75 5.57
N VAL A 88 2.79 4.80 4.82
CA VAL A 88 3.53 3.99 3.85
C VAL A 88 2.78 4.01 2.55
N THR A 89 3.43 4.44 1.47
CA THR A 89 2.84 4.44 0.14
C THR A 89 3.39 3.30 -0.70
N ILE A 90 2.51 2.40 -1.14
CA ILE A 90 2.82 1.38 -2.14
C ILE A 90 2.38 1.92 -3.51
N LYS A 91 3.28 1.88 -4.48
CA LYS A 91 3.00 2.22 -5.88
C LYS A 91 3.23 1.00 -6.76
N ILE A 92 2.21 0.57 -7.49
CA ILE A 92 2.32 -0.53 -8.44
C ILE A 92 1.81 -0.12 -9.82
N PHE A 93 2.33 -0.82 -10.83
CA PHE A 93 1.92 -0.71 -12.21
C PHE A 93 1.54 -2.10 -12.71
N LYS A 94 0.43 -2.19 -13.43
CA LYS A 94 -0.07 -3.45 -14.00
C LYS A 94 -0.52 -3.21 -15.43
N SER A 95 -0.04 -4.04 -16.35
CA SER A 95 -0.52 -4.04 -17.73
C SER A 95 -1.92 -4.67 -17.82
N TYR A 96 -2.71 -4.29 -18.82
CA TYR A 96 -4.02 -4.92 -19.01
C TYR A 96 -3.92 -6.42 -19.28
N ASP A 97 -2.91 -6.88 -20.01
CA ASP A 97 -2.66 -8.31 -20.21
C ASP A 97 -2.49 -9.07 -18.89
N ASN A 98 -1.69 -8.52 -17.97
CA ASN A 98 -1.49 -9.13 -16.67
C ASN A 98 -2.76 -9.06 -15.82
N LEU A 99 -3.53 -7.96 -15.90
CA LEU A 99 -4.81 -7.85 -15.19
C LEU A 99 -5.83 -8.88 -15.68
N VAL A 100 -5.89 -9.15 -16.98
CA VAL A 100 -6.74 -10.22 -17.53
C VAL A 100 -6.25 -11.59 -17.11
N LYS A 101 -4.94 -11.86 -17.25
CA LYS A 101 -4.31 -13.13 -16.85
C LYS A 101 -4.50 -13.44 -15.35
N GLU A 102 -4.44 -12.41 -14.51
CA GLU A 102 -4.61 -12.52 -13.06
C GLU A 102 -6.09 -12.50 -12.62
N GLY A 103 -7.04 -12.34 -13.55
CA GLY A 103 -8.48 -12.39 -13.29
C GLY A 103 -9.09 -11.12 -12.72
N TYR A 104 -8.39 -9.98 -12.78
CA TYR A 104 -8.91 -8.67 -12.36
C TYR A 104 -9.76 -7.97 -13.42
N LEU A 105 -9.61 -8.37 -14.69
CA LEU A 105 -10.41 -7.88 -15.82
C LEU A 105 -10.90 -9.05 -16.68
N ALA A 106 -12.10 -8.92 -17.25
CA ALA A 106 -12.65 -9.92 -18.17
C ALA A 106 -12.02 -9.84 -19.57
N GLU A 107 -11.76 -8.63 -20.06
CA GLU A 107 -11.21 -8.37 -21.40
C GLU A 107 -10.43 -7.03 -21.42
N LYS A 108 -9.68 -6.79 -22.51
CA LYS A 108 -8.95 -5.53 -22.70
C LYS A 108 -9.93 -4.36 -22.94
N PRO A 109 -9.63 -3.12 -22.50
CA PRO A 109 -10.46 -1.96 -22.81
C PRO A 109 -10.46 -1.64 -24.32
N ALA A 110 -11.63 -1.33 -24.89
CA ALA A 110 -11.79 -1.04 -26.32
C ALA A 110 -10.93 0.12 -26.87
N GLU A 111 -10.52 1.07 -26.03
CA GLU A 111 -9.60 2.16 -26.42
C GLU A 111 -8.19 1.66 -26.74
N GLN A 112 -7.80 0.50 -26.20
CA GLN A 112 -6.49 -0.12 -26.42
C GLN A 112 -6.45 -0.94 -27.71
N GLU A 113 -7.51 -1.67 -28.01
CA GLU A 113 -7.61 -2.49 -29.22
C GLU A 113 -7.47 -1.66 -30.49
N LYS A 114 -7.91 -0.39 -30.47
CA LYS A 114 -7.76 0.51 -31.62
C LYS A 114 -6.31 0.95 -31.84
N VAL A 115 -5.53 1.14 -30.78
CA VAL A 115 -4.13 1.59 -30.87
C VAL A 115 -3.21 0.44 -31.31
N GLU A 116 -3.56 -0.81 -31.02
CA GLU A 116 -2.75 -1.98 -31.38
C GLU A 116 -2.99 -2.46 -32.83
N ASN A 117 -4.11 -2.06 -33.45
CA ASN A 117 -4.51 -2.46 -34.81
C ASN A 117 -4.26 -1.37 -35.89
N GLU A 118 -3.58 -0.28 -35.53
CA GLU A 118 -3.12 0.80 -36.42
C GLU A 118 -1.59 0.72 -36.62
#